data_AF-A0A7C0XJA9-F1
#
_entry.id   AF-A0A7C0XJA9-F1
#
_cell.length_a   1.000
_cell.length_b   1.000
_cell.length_c   1.000
_cell.angle_alpha   90.00
_cell.angle_beta   90.00
_cell.angle_gamma   90.00
#
_symmetry.space_group_name_H-M   'P 1'
#
loop_
_entity.id
_entity.type
_entity.pdbx_description
1 polymer ?
#
loop_
_entity_poly.entity_id
_entity_poly.type
_entity_poly.pdbx_seq_one_letter_code
_entity_poly.pdbx_strand_id
1 'polypeptide(L)'
;TPKRIFMDKVKAAAKVVGDKFFLSDADLQVLALALELKTKGYSPLVATDDYSIQNVANQMKIKFASLATFGIRFRLEWVRYCPACHRRYPSDYKFETCEVCGTRLKRKPVRKRLLKTNKEN
;
A
#
# COMPACT_ATOMS: atom_id res chain seq x y z
N THR A 1 11.36 12.93 11.25
CA THR A 1 11.18 11.82 10.29
C THR A 1 11.25 10.48 11.03
N PRO A 2 10.46 9.46 10.65
CA PRO A 2 10.43 8.15 11.32
C PRO A 2 11.78 7.43 11.24
N LYS A 3 12.06 6.53 12.18
CA LYS A 3 13.32 5.75 12.13
C LYS A 3 13.36 4.86 10.88
N ARG A 4 14.56 4.71 10.30
CA ARG A 4 14.81 3.94 9.06
C ARG A 4 14.26 2.51 9.11
N ILE A 5 14.34 1.84 10.25
CA ILE A 5 13.80 0.49 10.44
C ILE A 5 12.29 0.42 10.14
N PHE A 6 11.52 1.45 10.51
CA PHE A 6 10.09 1.49 10.22
C PHE A 6 9.81 1.82 8.76
N MET A 7 10.64 2.68 8.14
CA MET A 7 10.58 2.92 6.70
C MET A 7 10.80 1.63 5.90
N ASP A 8 11.79 0.83 6.29
CA ASP A 8 12.11 -0.42 5.59
C ASP A 8 10.99 -1.46 5.76
N LYS A 9 10.38 -1.56 6.96
CA LYS A 9 9.20 -2.41 7.20
C LYS A 9 8.00 -2.01 6.34
N VAL A 10 7.70 -0.71 6.26
CA VAL A 10 6.60 -0.21 5.43
C VAL A 10 6.87 -0.43 3.95
N LYS A 11 8.10 -0.19 3.49
CA LYS A 11 8.50 -0.47 2.09
C LYS A 11 8.33 -1.95 1.76
N ALA A 12 8.72 -2.86 2.66
CA ALA A 12 8.53 -4.29 2.49
C ALA A 12 7.03 -4.65 2.40
N ALA A 13 6.19 -4.12 3.29
CA ALA A 13 4.74 -4.34 3.23
C ALA A 13 4.11 -3.79 1.95
N ALA A 14 4.51 -2.59 1.53
CA ALA A 14 4.06 -1.98 0.28
C ALA A 14 4.47 -2.80 -0.95
N LYS A 15 5.64 -3.43 -0.93
CA LYS A 15 6.07 -4.34 -2.00
C LYS A 15 5.19 -5.59 -2.07
N VAL A 16 4.85 -6.17 -0.92
CA VAL A 16 4.00 -7.37 -0.82
C VAL A 16 2.61 -7.14 -1.38
N VAL A 17 1.97 -6.00 -1.07
CA VAL A 17 0.62 -5.69 -1.61
C VAL A 17 0.66 -5.07 -3.01
N GLY A 18 1.84 -4.70 -3.52
CA GLY A 18 2.00 -4.17 -4.87
C GLY A 18 1.86 -2.65 -5.01
N ASP A 19 1.81 -1.91 -3.90
CA ASP A 19 1.58 -0.46 -3.89
C ASP A 19 2.86 0.39 -3.79
N LYS A 20 4.05 -0.23 -3.69
CA LYS A 20 5.31 0.50 -3.48
C LYS A 20 5.58 1.62 -4.50
N PHE A 21 5.21 1.42 -5.76
CA PHE A 21 5.35 2.42 -6.83
C PHE A 21 4.35 3.58 -6.73
N PHE A 22 3.17 3.33 -6.15
CA PHE A 22 2.06 4.30 -6.09
C PHE A 22 2.05 5.12 -4.79
N LEU A 23 2.93 4.80 -3.85
CA LEU A 23 3.09 5.55 -2.61
C LEU A 23 4.22 6.55 -2.75
N SER A 24 3.92 7.82 -2.47
CA SER A 24 4.91 8.87 -2.34
C SER A 24 5.80 8.66 -1.11
N ASP A 25 6.90 9.40 -1.03
CA ASP A 25 7.75 9.35 0.16
C ASP A 25 7.02 9.87 1.41
N ALA A 26 6.11 10.83 1.26
CA ALA A 26 5.29 11.32 2.36
C ALA A 26 4.34 10.21 2.87
N ASP A 27 3.69 9.46 1.98
CA ASP A 27 2.81 8.36 2.34
C ASP A 27 3.55 7.28 3.14
N LEU A 28 4.76 6.94 2.68
CA LEU A 28 5.63 5.98 3.36
C LEU A 28 6.07 6.48 4.74
N GLN A 29 6.37 7.78 4.88
CA GLN A 29 6.71 8.38 6.16
C GLN A 29 5.52 8.40 7.12
N VAL A 30 4.31 8.70 6.67
CA VAL A 30 3.09 8.66 7.50
C VAL A 30 2.86 7.25 8.03
N LEU A 31 2.89 6.25 7.15
CA LEU A 31 2.75 4.84 7.53
C LEU A 31 3.86 4.39 8.49
N ALA A 32 5.10 4.81 8.25
CA ALA A 32 6.23 4.45 9.10
C ALA A 32 6.14 5.11 10.48
N LEU A 33 5.69 6.37 10.56
CA LEU A 33 5.45 7.06 11.81
C LEU A 33 4.36 6.35 12.62
N ALA A 34 3.25 5.99 11.98
CA ALA A 34 2.17 5.27 12.63
C ALA A 34 2.65 3.89 13.15
N LEU A 35 3.45 3.17 12.37
CA LEU A 35 4.05 1.91 12.83
C LEU A 35 5.01 2.11 14.01
N GLU A 36 5.82 3.17 13.99
CA GLU A 36 6.73 3.53 15.07
C GLU A 36 5.98 3.84 16.36
N LEU A 37 4.97 4.70 16.30
CA LEU A 37 4.14 5.07 17.45
C LEU A 37 3.40 3.86 18.02
N LYS A 38 2.83 3.01 17.16
CA LYS A 38 2.21 1.75 17.58
C LYS A 38 3.19 0.84 18.32
N THR A 39 4.43 0.75 17.85
CA THR A 39 5.48 -0.07 18.49
C THR A 39 5.88 0.48 19.85
N LYS A 40 5.75 1.80 20.08
CA LYS A 40 5.97 2.45 21.37
C LYS A 40 4.78 2.35 22.33
N GLY A 41 3.72 1.62 21.95
CA GLY A 41 2.53 1.43 22.80
C GLY A 41 1.41 2.45 22.59
N TYR A 42 1.57 3.42 21.68
CA TYR A 42 0.48 4.33 21.32
C TYR A 42 -0.56 3.65 20.42
N SER A 43 -1.72 4.27 20.27
CA SER A 43 -2.80 3.82 19.37
C SER A 43 -3.03 4.80 18.22
N PRO A 44 -2.08 4.92 17.26
CA PRO A 44 -2.22 5.88 16.16
C PRO A 44 -3.32 5.45 15.18
N LEU A 45 -3.99 6.45 14.62
CA LEU A 45 -5.01 6.32 13.57
C LEU A 45 -4.57 7.16 12.37
N VAL A 46 -4.47 6.54 11.19
CA VAL A 46 -4.18 7.27 9.95
C VAL A 46 -5.50 7.69 9.31
N ALA A 47 -5.77 8.99 9.25
CA ALA A 47 -6.91 9.53 8.52
C ALA A 47 -6.56 9.69 7.04
N THR A 48 -7.23 8.93 6.15
CA THR A 48 -6.96 8.97 4.71
C THR A 48 -8.08 8.31 3.92
N ASP A 49 -8.38 8.84 2.74
CA ASP A 49 -9.24 8.20 1.73
C ASP A 49 -8.43 7.51 0.61
N ASP A 50 -7.10 7.55 0.66
CA ASP A 50 -6.26 6.88 -0.34
C ASP A 50 -6.24 5.37 -0.12
N TYR A 51 -6.67 4.63 -1.15
CA TYR A 51 -6.75 3.18 -1.12
C TYR A 51 -5.39 2.53 -0.88
N SER A 52 -4.32 3.02 -1.51
CA SER A 52 -2.97 2.44 -1.41
C SER A 52 -2.44 2.56 0.02
N ILE A 53 -2.66 3.72 0.66
CA ILE A 53 -2.30 3.93 2.08
C ILE A 53 -3.11 2.99 2.97
N GLN A 54 -4.43 2.92 2.81
CA GLN A 54 -5.29 2.03 3.60
C GLN A 54 -4.93 0.54 3.41
N ASN A 55 -4.56 0.14 2.19
CA ASN A 55 -4.20 -1.23 1.84
C ASN A 55 -2.90 -1.66 2.57
N VAL A 56 -1.88 -0.80 2.56
CA VAL A 56 -0.63 -1.03 3.32
C VAL A 56 -0.86 -0.94 4.83
N ALA A 57 -1.65 0.03 5.30
CA ALA A 57 -2.02 0.15 6.70
C ALA A 57 -2.69 -1.14 7.20
N ASN A 58 -3.65 -1.68 6.46
CA ASN A 58 -4.30 -2.95 6.79
C ASN A 58 -3.30 -4.13 6.81
N GLN A 59 -2.41 -4.22 5.81
CA GLN A 59 -1.34 -5.23 5.79
C GLN A 59 -0.47 -5.17 7.05
N MET A 60 -0.19 -3.97 7.54
CA MET A 60 0.63 -3.69 8.72
C MET A 60 -0.17 -3.67 10.04
N LYS A 61 -1.48 -3.95 9.99
CA LYS A 61 -2.41 -3.84 11.13
C LYS A 61 -2.40 -2.45 11.78
N ILE A 62 -2.14 -1.39 11.02
CA ILE A 62 -2.24 0.00 11.46
C ILE A 62 -3.71 0.42 11.34
N LYS A 63 -4.26 1.06 12.37
CA LYS A 63 -5.64 1.57 12.33
C LYS A 63 -5.70 2.76 11.36
N PHE A 64 -6.77 2.84 10.58
CA PHE A 64 -7.04 3.97 9.71
C PHE A 64 -8.53 4.32 9.74
N ALA A 65 -8.84 5.56 9.40
CA ALA A 65 -10.21 6.03 9.23
C ALA A 65 -10.33 6.74 7.88
N SER A 66 -11.41 6.45 7.17
CA SER A 66 -11.82 7.15 5.96
C SER A 66 -12.64 8.37 6.33
N LEU A 67 -12.55 9.43 5.54
CA LEU A 67 -13.17 10.73 5.85
C LEU A 67 -14.39 10.95 4.95
N ALA A 68 -14.19 10.90 3.64
CA ALA A 68 -15.23 11.07 2.64
C ALA A 68 -15.71 9.75 2.01
N THR A 69 -15.02 8.64 2.28
CA THR A 69 -15.34 7.32 1.70
C THR A 69 -15.71 6.30 2.77
N PHE A 70 -16.28 5.16 2.36
CA PHE A 70 -16.54 4.02 3.24
C PHE A 70 -15.28 3.22 3.61
N GLY A 71 -14.11 3.61 3.07
CA GLY A 71 -12.86 2.88 3.22
C GLY A 71 -12.79 1.57 2.43
N ILE A 72 -11.65 0.89 2.57
CA ILE A 72 -11.41 -0.35 1.83
C ILE A 72 -12.28 -1.50 2.34
N ARG A 73 -13.04 -2.12 1.43
CA ARG A 73 -13.75 -3.38 1.71
C ARG A 73 -12.85 -4.61 1.57
N PHE A 74 -11.79 -4.50 0.77
CA PHE A 74 -10.90 -5.59 0.45
C PHE A 74 -9.45 -5.14 0.63
N ARG A 75 -8.58 -6.07 0.99
CA ARG A 75 -7.14 -5.92 0.79
C ARG A 75 -6.78 -6.51 -0.58
N LEU A 76 -6.11 -5.73 -1.41
CA LEU A 76 -5.73 -6.13 -2.76
C LEU A 76 -4.22 -6.35 -2.85
N GLU A 77 -3.82 -7.40 -3.55
CA GLU A 77 -2.44 -7.54 -4.04
C GLU A 77 -2.45 -7.16 -5.53
N TRP A 78 -1.60 -6.21 -5.90
CA TRP A 78 -1.51 -5.66 -7.25
C TRP A 78 -0.29 -6.21 -7.99
N VAL A 79 -0.46 -6.44 -9.30
CA VAL A 79 0.66 -6.68 -10.22
C VAL A 79 0.71 -5.55 -11.24
N ARG A 80 1.92 -5.07 -11.54
CA ARG A 80 2.17 -4.18 -12.68
C ARG A 80 2.42 -5.03 -13.92
N TYR A 81 1.82 -4.65 -15.04
CA TYR A 81 1.94 -5.40 -16.29
C TYR A 81 1.87 -4.48 -17.50
N CYS A 82 2.51 -4.90 -18.59
CA CYS A 82 2.35 -4.26 -19.88
C CYS A 82 1.03 -4.73 -20.52
N PRO A 83 0.12 -3.83 -20.94
CA PRO A 83 -1.11 -4.23 -21.61
C PRO A 83 -0.89 -4.74 -23.04
N ALA A 84 0.25 -4.44 -23.68
CA ALA A 84 0.56 -4.84 -25.06
C ALA A 84 1.29 -6.18 -25.14
N CYS A 85 2.46 -6.32 -24.48
CA CYS A 85 3.26 -7.54 -24.52
C CYS A 85 3.06 -8.47 -23.31
N HIS A 86 2.16 -8.10 -22.38
CA HIS A 86 1.78 -8.89 -21.20
C HIS A 86 2.88 -9.20 -20.18
N ARG A 87 4.10 -8.67 -20.35
CA ARG A 87 5.18 -8.76 -19.36
C ARG A 87 4.74 -8.21 -18.01
N ARG A 88 5.03 -8.96 -16.94
CA ARG A 88 4.76 -8.56 -15.55
C ARG A 88 6.00 -7.91 -14.95
N TYR A 89 5.77 -6.96 -14.05
CA TYR A 89 6.82 -6.19 -13.38
C TYR A 89 6.66 -6.28 -11.87
N PRO A 90 7.79 -6.28 -11.13
CA PRO A 90 7.76 -6.17 -9.68
C PRO A 90 7.20 -4.81 -9.26
N SER A 91 6.69 -4.75 -8.03
CA SER A 91 6.01 -3.56 -7.49
C SER A 91 6.93 -2.37 -7.25
N ASP A 92 8.25 -2.57 -7.24
CA ASP A 92 9.28 -1.55 -7.10
C ASP A 92 10.03 -1.26 -8.42
N TYR A 93 9.53 -1.77 -9.55
CA TYR A 93 10.04 -1.39 -10.86
C TYR A 93 9.95 0.13 -11.05
N LYS A 94 11.07 0.77 -11.38
CA LYS A 94 11.20 2.23 -11.30
C LYS A 94 10.52 3.00 -12.44
N PHE A 95 10.25 2.34 -13.57
CA PHE A 95 9.76 3.02 -14.76
C PHE A 95 8.26 2.86 -14.95
N GLU A 96 7.63 3.83 -15.59
CA GLU A 96 6.23 3.75 -16.01
C GLU A 96 6.02 3.01 -17.33
N THR A 97 7.10 2.75 -18.07
CA THR A 97 7.08 2.17 -19.41
C THR A 97 7.65 0.76 -19.41
N CYS A 98 7.14 -0.06 -20.33
CA CYS A 98 7.61 -1.40 -20.58
C CYS A 98 9.03 -1.38 -21.15
N GLU A 99 9.97 -2.10 -20.53
CA GLU A 99 11.35 -2.22 -21.02
C GLU A 99 11.46 -2.97 -22.36
N VAL A 100 10.42 -3.71 -22.73
CA VAL A 100 10.41 -4.53 -23.96
C VAL A 100 9.81 -3.79 -25.15
N CYS A 101 8.69 -3.07 -24.95
CA CYS A 101 7.93 -2.47 -26.05
C CYS A 101 7.56 -1.00 -25.85
N GLY A 102 8.06 -0.35 -24.80
CA GLY A 102 7.81 1.08 -24.53
C GLY A 102 6.40 1.44 -24.06
N THR A 103 5.42 0.54 -24.17
CA THR A 103 4.04 0.81 -23.75
C THR A 103 3.94 1.12 -22.26
N ARG A 104 3.12 2.11 -21.89
CA ARG A 104 2.85 2.47 -20.48
C ARG A 104 2.27 1.29 -19.71
N LEU A 105 2.85 1.00 -18.54
CA LEU A 105 2.44 -0.07 -17.65
C LEU A 105 1.13 0.26 -16.95
N LYS A 106 0.30 -0.76 -16.74
CA LYS A 106 -0.92 -0.70 -15.95
C LYS A 106 -0.79 -1.59 -14.72
N ARG A 107 -1.70 -1.44 -13.76
CA ARG A 107 -1.84 -2.37 -12.63
C ARG A 107 -3.18 -3.09 -12.68
N LYS A 108 -3.21 -4.32 -12.18
CA LYS A 108 -4.46 -5.08 -11.95
C LYS A 108 -4.37 -5.85 -10.64
N PRO A 109 -5.51 -6.08 -9.95
CA PRO A 109 -5.52 -6.89 -8.74
C PRO A 109 -5.32 -8.35 -9.13
N VAL A 110 -4.43 -9.05 -8.42
CA VAL A 110 -4.18 -10.49 -8.59
C VAL A 110 -4.72 -11.31 -7.43
N ARG A 111 -4.81 -10.71 -6.24
CA ARG A 111 -5.51 -11.32 -5.11
C ARG A 111 -6.40 -10.29 -4.43
N LYS A 112 -7.50 -10.78 -3.88
CA LYS A 112 -8.50 -9.99 -3.19
C LYS A 112 -8.92 -10.72 -1.92
N ARG A 113 -8.76 -10.07 -0.78
CA ARG A 113 -9.17 -10.61 0.52
C ARG A 113 -10.19 -9.69 1.16
N LEU A 114 -11.38 -10.19 1.43
CA LEU A 114 -12.42 -9.43 2.13
C LEU A 114 -11.93 -9.08 3.54
N LEU A 115 -12.07 -7.81 3.91
CA LEU A 115 -11.85 -7.39 5.28
C LEU A 115 -13.10 -7.71 6.07
N LYS A 116 -12.95 -8.51 7.13
CA LYS A 116 -14.01 -8.67 8.12
C LYS A 116 -14.06 -7.36 8.88
N THR A 117 -15.19 -6.65 8.80
CA THR A 117 -15.51 -5.61 9.76
C THR A 117 -15.70 -6.32 11.10
N ASN A 118 -14.76 -6.13 12.02
CA ASN A 118 -15.10 -6.34 13.42
C ASN A 118 -16.14 -5.27 13.73
N LYS A 119 -17.43 -5.66 13.79
CA LYS A 119 -18.38 -4.91 14.61
C LYS A 119 -17.84 -5.03 16.03
N GLU A 120 -17.06 -4.06 16.46
CA GLU A 120 -16.90 -3.82 17.90
C GLU A 120 -18.29 -3.35 18.35
N ASN A 121 -18.96 -4.22 19.13
CA ASN A 121 -20.19 -3.93 19.85
C ASN A 121 -19.96 -2.81 20.87
#